data_AF-A0A958ZB37-F1
#
_entry.id   AF-A0A958ZB37-F1
#
_cell.length_a   1.000
_cell.length_b   1.000
_cell.length_c   1.000
_cell.angle_alpha   90.00
_cell.angle_beta   90.00
_cell.angle_gamma   90.00
#
_symmetry.space_group_name_H-M   'P 1'
#
loop_
_entity.id
_entity.type
_entity.pdbx_description
1 polymer ?
#
loop_
_entity_poly.entity_id
_entity_poly.type
_entity_poly.pdbx_seq_one_letter_code
_entity_poly.pdbx_strand_id
1 'polypeptide(L)' 'MRELESIVTAYDRLKKNEIPCILATVVHLEGSAYRRAGARMLVEADGTITGA' A
#
# COMPACT_ATOMS: atom_id res chain seq x y z
N MET A 1 7.04 10.33 -7.38
CA MET A 1 6.47 11.18 -6.31
C MET A 1 4.94 11.00 -6.13
N ARG A 2 4.28 10.03 -6.81
CA ARG A 2 2.81 9.86 -6.76
C ARG A 2 2.31 8.74 -5.86
N GLU A 3 3.18 7.81 -5.45
CA GLU A 3 2.77 6.60 -4.72
C GLU A 3 2.16 6.90 -3.35
N LEU A 4 2.80 7.79 -2.57
CA LEU A 4 2.29 8.19 -1.27
C LEU A 4 0.95 8.92 -1.39
N GLU A 5 0.82 9.82 -2.37
CA GLU A 5 -0.44 10.54 -2.65
C GLU A 5 -1.55 9.57 -3.04
N SER A 6 -1.26 8.56 -3.86
CA SER A 6 -2.21 7.51 -4.23
C SER A 6 -2.64 6.68 -3.02
N ILE A 7 -1.69 6.29 -2.15
CA ILE A 7 -1.97 5.57 -0.91
C ILE A 7 -2.87 6.39 0.02
N VAL A 8 -2.55 7.67 0.23
CA VAL A 8 -3.34 8.56 1.09
C VAL A 8 -4.74 8.77 0.52
N THR A 9 -4.86 9.01 -0.80
CA THR A 9 -6.15 9.18 -1.47
C THR A 9 -7.02 7.92 -1.36
N ALA A 10 -6.41 6.74 -1.55
CA ALA A 10 -7.12 5.47 -1.38
C ALA A 10 -7.56 5.26 0.07
N TYR A 11 -6.70 5.56 1.04
CA TYR A 11 -7.04 5.47 2.46
C TYR A 11 -8.22 6.39 2.82
N ASP A 12 -8.23 7.64 2.36
CA ASP A 12 -9.34 8.57 2.62
C ASP A 12 -10.67 8.04 2.06
N ARG A 13 -10.65 7.44 0.85
CA ARG A 13 -11.81 6.76 0.27
C ARG A 13 -12.26 5.60 1.16
N LEU A 14 -11.36 4.73 1.59
CA LEU A 14 -11.70 3.55 2.38
C LEU A 14 -12.24 3.91 3.76
N LYS A 15 -11.60 4.87 4.42
CA LYS A 15 -12.03 5.41 5.71
C LYS A 15 -13.44 5.98 5.64
N LYS A 16 -13.77 6.72 4.57
CA LYS A 16 -15.12 7.27 4.36
C LYS A 16 -16.19 6.18 4.19
N ASN A 17 -15.82 5.02 3.65
CA ASN A 17 -16.72 3.89 3.42
C ASN A 17 -16.63 2.84 4.54
N GLU A 18 -15.91 3.11 5.63
CA GLU A 18 -15.68 2.18 6.75
C GLU A 18 -15.10 0.82 6.31
N ILE A 19 -14.34 0.81 5.21
CA ILE A 19 -13.71 -0.40 4.68
C ILE A 19 -12.38 -0.63 5.42
N PRO A 20 -12.19 -1.79 6.07
CA PRO A 20 -10.92 -2.13 6.71
C PRO A 20 -9.79 -2.20 5.69
N CYS A 21 -8.63 -1.70 6.07
CA CYS A 21 -7.41 -1.80 5.27
C CYS A 21 -6.17 -1.81 6.17
N ILE A 22 -5.04 -2.25 5.60
CA ILE A 22 -3.73 -2.23 6.23
C ILE A 22 -2.72 -1.51 5.34
N LEU A 23 -1.72 -0.87 5.95
CA LEU A 23 -0.56 -0.35 5.25
C LEU A 23 0.63 -1.26 5.49
N ALA A 24 1.16 -1.86 4.43
CA ALA A 24 2.33 -2.73 4.46
C ALA A 24 3.56 -2.03 3.85
N THR A 25 4.74 -2.32 4.39
CA THR A 25 6.02 -1.81 3.89
C THR A 25 7.02 -2.95 3.77
N VAL A 26 7.69 -3.06 2.63
CA VAL A 26 8.81 -4.00 2.46
C VAL A 26 10.00 -3.46 3.24
N VAL A 27 10.41 -4.14 4.30
CA VAL A 27 11.53 -3.68 5.16
C VAL A 27 12.86 -4.29 4.78
N HIS A 28 12.85 -5.49 4.19
CA HIS A 28 14.06 -6.23 3.80
C HIS A 28 13.75 -7.18 2.65
N LEU A 29 14.77 -7.50 1.86
CA LEU A 29 14.70 -8.43 0.73
C LEU A 29 16.02 -9.21 0.66
N GLU A 30 15.91 -10.51 0.39
CA GLU A 30 17.03 -11.36 0.02
C GLU A 30 16.89 -11.77 -1.45
N GLY A 31 17.97 -11.64 -2.23
CA GLY A 31 17.97 -11.92 -3.66
C GLY A 31 17.39 -10.81 -4.54
N SER A 32 16.96 -11.16 -5.76
CA SER A 32 16.45 -10.21 -6.75
C SER A 32 14.93 -10.12 -6.68
N ALA A 33 14.41 -8.94 -6.36
CA ALA A 33 12.97 -8.66 -6.33
C ALA A 33 12.62 -7.42 -7.17
N TYR A 34 11.41 -7.41 -7.72
CA TYR A 34 10.90 -6.29 -8.52
C TYR A 34 10.69 -5.02 -7.69
N ARG A 35 10.35 -5.17 -6.40
CA ARG A 35 10.22 -4.07 -5.45
C ARG A 35 11.42 -4.06 -4.52
N ARG A 36 11.87 -2.86 -4.15
CA ARG A 36 12.98 -2.64 -3.22
C ARG A 36 12.44 -2.45 -1.80
N ALA A 37 13.33 -2.58 -0.82
CA ALA A 37 13.04 -2.14 0.54
C ALA A 37 12.57 -0.68 0.54
N GLY A 38 11.55 -0.37 1.33
CA GLY A 38 10.85 0.91 1.37
C GLY A 38 9.62 1.00 0.45
N ALA A 39 9.33 0.00 -0.38
CA ALA A 39 8.09 -0.06 -1.14
C ALA A 39 6.88 -0.17 -0.19
N ARG A 40 5.80 0.58 -0.47
CA ARG A 40 4.64 0.70 0.42
C ARG A 40 3.37 0.36 -0.32
N MET A 41 2.45 -0.33 0.34
CA MET A 41 1.20 -0.74 -0.28
C MET A 41 0.06 -0.72 0.74
N LEU A 42 -1.07 -0.14 0.35
CA LEU A 42 -2.33 -0.19 1.06
C LEU A 42 -3.10 -1.41 0.56
N VAL A 43 -3.52 -2.29 1.47
CA VAL A 43 -4.24 -3.51 1.16
C VAL A 43 -5.64 -3.42 1.78
N GLU A 44 -6.66 -3.52 0.93
CA GLU A 44 -8.08 -3.49 1.30
C GLU A 44 -8.54 -4.87 1.81
N ALA A 45 -9.70 -4.95 2.46
CA ALA A 45 -10.25 -6.19 3.00
C ALA A 45 -10.50 -7.28 1.93
N ASP A 46 -10.71 -6.90 0.66
CA ASP A 46 -10.91 -7.81 -0.46
C ASP A 46 -9.61 -8.22 -1.16
N GLY A 47 -8.45 -7.73 -0.67
CA GLY A 47 -7.14 -7.99 -1.24
C GLY A 47 -6.72 -7.02 -2.34
N THR A 48 -7.51 -5.99 -2.67
CA THR A 48 -7.09 -4.91 -3.58
C THR A 48 -5.88 -4.16 -3.02
N ILE A 49 -4.92 -3.82 -3.89
CA ILE A 49 -3.65 -3.19 -3.51
C ILE A 49 -3.48 -1.83 -4.20
N THR A 50 -3.16 -0.79 -3.43
CA THR A 50 -2.73 0.53 -3.93
C THR A 50 -1.32 0.87 -3.43
N GLY A 51 -0.43 1.27 -4.33
CA GLY A 51 0.99 1.52 -4.00
C GLY A 51 1.90 0.47 -4.61
N ALA A 52 3.19 0.53 -4.25
CA ALA A 52 4.31 -0.23 -4.80
C ALA A 52 4.09 -0.63 -6.26
#